data_AF-A0A2K3KBE8-F1
#
_entry.id   AF-A0A2K3KBE8-F1
#
_cell.length_a   1.000
_cell.length_b   1.000
_cell.length_c   1.000
_cell.angle_alpha   90.00
_cell.angle_beta   90.00
_cell.angle_gamma   90.00
#
_symmetry.space_group_name_H-M   'P 1'
#
loop_
_entity.id
_entity.type
_entity.pdbx_description
1 polymer ?
#
loop_
_entity_poly.entity_id
_entity_poly.type
_entity_poly.pdbx_seq_one_letter_code
_entity_poly.pdbx_strand_id
1 'polypeptide(L)'
;MSHSQARHGTRSPTKKRIRDLDNLSAHLEVLIRDVKDRQLSLDKVPSWLNGWKSPWQGRLRGGELIRRGEEELYELGIRIRERFPSLFDEDYHPDTYPIKATQ
;
A
#
# COMPACT_ATOMS: atom_id res chain seq x y z
N MET A 1 32.58 -6.23 1.65
CA MET A 1 31.32 -6.98 1.79
C MET A 1 30.19 -6.16 1.16
N SER A 2 29.60 -6.67 0.09
CA SER A 2 28.41 -6.10 -0.55
C SER A 2 27.18 -6.45 0.31
N HIS A 3 26.41 -5.44 0.69
CA HIS A 3 25.16 -5.63 1.42
C HIS A 3 24.00 -5.56 0.43
N SER A 4 23.10 -6.55 0.43
CA SER A 4 21.85 -6.45 -0.31
C SER A 4 20.86 -5.57 0.45
N GLN A 5 20.39 -4.48 -0.17
CA GLN A 5 19.34 -3.64 0.37
C GLN A 5 18.07 -3.78 -0.47
N ALA A 6 16.96 -4.11 0.18
CA ALA A 6 15.64 -4.18 -0.44
C ALA A 6 14.70 -3.22 0.29
N ARG A 7 13.78 -2.60 -0.47
CA ARG A 7 12.63 -1.91 0.14
C ARG A 7 11.61 -2.95 0.61
N HIS A 8 10.73 -2.54 1.51
CA HIS A 8 9.57 -3.33 1.89
C HIS A 8 8.71 -3.67 0.66
N GLY A 9 7.98 -4.80 0.71
CA GLY A 9 6.97 -5.13 -0.30
C GLY A 9 5.78 -4.18 -0.29
N THR A 10 4.80 -4.42 -1.16
CA THR A 10 3.57 -3.60 -1.23
C THR A 10 2.84 -3.51 0.12
N ARG A 11 2.45 -2.29 0.50
CA ARG A 11 1.76 -1.97 1.77
C ARG A 11 0.42 -1.31 1.53
N SER A 12 -0.47 -1.41 2.51
CA SER A 12 -1.65 -0.56 2.60
C SER A 12 -1.26 0.92 2.76
N PRO A 13 -2.11 1.88 2.37
CA PRO A 13 -1.85 3.29 2.60
C PRO A 13 -1.59 3.58 4.08
N THR A 14 -0.71 4.54 4.35
CA THR A 14 -0.43 4.96 5.73
C THR A 14 -1.66 5.59 6.37
N LYS A 15 -1.72 5.64 7.71
CA LYS A 15 -2.81 6.30 8.45
C LYS A 15 -3.03 7.77 8.03
N LYS A 16 -1.97 8.46 7.58
CA LYS A 16 -2.10 9.80 7.01
C LYS A 16 -2.85 9.76 5.68
N ARG A 17 -2.46 8.88 4.76
CA ARG A 17 -3.11 8.74 3.45
C ARG A 17 -4.56 8.27 3.55
N ILE A 18 -4.88 7.40 4.49
CA ILE A 18 -6.27 6.99 4.76
C ILE A 18 -7.10 8.22 5.15
N ARG A 19 -6.62 9.05 6.08
CA ARG A 19 -7.31 10.29 6.47
C ARG A 19 -7.46 11.27 5.31
N ASP A 20 -6.45 11.41 4.46
CA ASP A 20 -6.53 12.27 3.27
C ASP A 20 -7.67 11.81 2.32
N LEU A 21 -7.83 10.49 2.15
CA LEU A 21 -8.90 9.91 1.31
C LEU A 21 -10.28 10.03 1.96
N ASP A 22 -10.38 9.86 3.26
CA ASP A 22 -11.64 10.06 4.00
C ASP A 22 -12.08 11.52 3.93
N ASN A 23 -11.15 12.47 4.06
CA ASN A 23 -11.41 13.90 3.90
C ASN A 23 -11.86 14.23 2.47
N LEU A 24 -11.22 13.62 1.47
CA LEU A 24 -11.64 13.77 0.07
C LEU A 24 -13.09 13.29 -0.12
N SER A 25 -13.44 12.11 0.43
CA SER A 25 -14.80 11.58 0.39
C SER A 25 -15.81 12.56 0.98
N ALA A 26 -15.54 13.08 2.17
CA ALA A 26 -16.42 14.04 2.84
C ALA A 26 -16.57 15.34 2.04
N HIS A 27 -15.49 15.82 1.43
CA HIS A 27 -15.53 17.04 0.63
C HIS A 27 -16.34 16.85 -0.66
N LEU A 28 -16.19 15.71 -1.35
CA LEU A 28 -16.97 15.39 -2.54
C LEU A 28 -18.47 15.33 -2.23
N GLU A 29 -18.86 14.77 -1.09
CA GLU A 29 -20.26 14.73 -0.65
C GLU A 29 -20.86 16.12 -0.47
N VAL A 30 -20.10 17.05 0.13
CA VAL A 30 -20.54 18.45 0.29
C VAL A 30 -20.71 19.12 -1.08
N LEU A 31 -19.73 18.99 -1.97
CA LEU A 31 -19.81 19.60 -3.30
C LEU A 31 -21.00 19.07 -4.12
N ILE A 32 -21.25 17.77 -4.09
CA ILE A 32 -22.37 17.16 -4.81
C ILE A 32 -23.70 17.60 -4.21
N ARG A 33 -23.80 17.71 -2.88
CA ARG A 33 -25.00 18.23 -2.21
C ARG A 33 -25.25 19.68 -2.61
N ASP A 34 -24.24 20.53 -2.60
CA ASP A 34 -24.37 21.95 -2.96
C ASP A 34 -24.85 22.14 -4.42
N VAL A 35 -24.38 21.30 -5.35
CA VAL A 35 -24.86 21.29 -6.74
C VAL A 35 -26.34 20.92 -6.81
N LYS A 36 -26.77 19.90 -6.06
CA LYS A 36 -28.17 19.47 -5.99
C LYS A 36 -29.06 20.55 -5.37
N ASP A 37 -28.62 21.17 -4.27
CA ASP A 37 -29.35 22.23 -3.56
C ASP A 37 -29.52 23.48 -4.41
N ARG A 38 -28.55 23.78 -5.30
CA ARG A 38 -28.61 24.88 -6.26
C ARG A 38 -29.32 24.52 -7.58
N GLN A 39 -29.88 23.31 -7.68
CA GLN A 39 -30.50 22.79 -8.91
C GLN A 39 -29.58 22.83 -10.15
N LEU A 40 -28.26 22.77 -9.94
CA LEU A 40 -27.28 22.79 -11.02
C LEU A 40 -27.12 21.39 -11.63
N SER A 41 -26.81 21.34 -12.93
CA SER A 41 -26.60 20.08 -13.64
C SER A 41 -25.32 19.36 -13.18
N LEU A 42 -25.42 18.03 -13.03
CA LEU A 42 -24.32 17.11 -12.75
C LEU A 42 -23.76 16.45 -14.03
N ASP A 43 -24.19 16.85 -15.23
CA ASP A 43 -23.85 16.16 -16.49
C ASP A 43 -22.34 16.12 -16.77
N LYS A 44 -21.59 17.07 -16.19
CA LYS A 44 -20.13 17.13 -16.30
C LYS A 44 -19.40 16.40 -15.17
N VAL A 45 -20.11 15.92 -14.15
CA VAL A 45 -19.53 15.17 -13.04
C VAL A 45 -19.55 13.68 -13.39
N PRO A 46 -18.39 13.00 -13.42
CA PRO A 46 -18.34 11.56 -13.62
C PRO A 46 -19.27 10.82 -12.65
N SER A 47 -20.10 9.93 -13.18
CA SER A 47 -21.11 9.21 -12.39
C SER A 47 -20.51 8.42 -11.23
N TRP A 48 -19.28 7.92 -11.37
CA TRP A 48 -18.57 7.18 -10.33
C TRP A 48 -18.20 8.02 -9.09
N LEU A 49 -18.16 9.36 -9.20
CA LEU A 49 -17.94 10.25 -8.05
C LEU A 49 -19.18 10.37 -7.17
N ASN A 50 -20.37 10.13 -7.74
CA ASN A 50 -21.61 10.22 -6.98
C ASN A 50 -21.70 9.07 -5.98
N GLY A 51 -21.60 9.41 -4.69
CA GLY A 51 -21.57 8.42 -3.61
C GLY A 51 -20.24 7.69 -3.48
N TRP A 52 -19.16 8.20 -4.10
CA TRP A 52 -17.82 7.66 -3.88
C TRP A 52 -17.47 7.71 -2.40
N LYS A 53 -16.94 6.60 -1.89
CA LYS A 53 -16.42 6.49 -0.52
C LYS A 53 -14.97 6.05 -0.58
N SER A 54 -14.20 6.49 0.39
CA SER A 54 -12.82 6.02 0.59
C SER A 54 -12.81 4.48 0.70
N PRO A 55 -12.00 3.76 -0.12
CA PRO A 55 -11.88 2.29 0.00
C PRO A 55 -11.30 1.83 1.34
N TRP A 56 -10.74 2.76 2.12
CA TRP A 56 -10.16 2.52 3.43
C TRP A 56 -10.98 3.14 4.57
N GLN A 57 -12.21 3.58 4.29
CA GLN A 57 -13.10 4.14 5.30
C GLN A 57 -13.24 3.17 6.49
N GLY A 58 -13.13 3.71 7.71
CA GLY A 58 -13.25 2.95 8.95
C GLY A 58 -12.02 2.12 9.33
N ARG A 59 -10.93 2.14 8.54
CA ARG A 59 -9.67 1.49 8.92
C ARG A 59 -8.96 2.28 10.02
N LEU A 60 -8.70 1.62 11.16
CA LEU A 60 -8.03 2.20 12.31
C LEU A 60 -6.49 2.20 12.21
N ARG A 61 -5.95 1.27 11.40
CA ARG A 61 -4.52 1.08 11.15
C ARG A 61 -4.21 1.26 9.67
N GLY A 62 -2.95 1.55 9.35
CA GLY A 62 -2.49 1.73 7.97
C GLY A 62 -0.99 1.61 7.87
N GLY A 63 -0.49 1.34 6.65
CA GLY A 63 0.92 1.05 6.41
C GLY A 63 1.27 -0.41 6.71
N GLU A 64 0.32 -1.31 6.88
CA GLU A 64 0.58 -2.75 7.03
C GLU A 64 1.05 -3.33 5.70
N LEU A 65 2.00 -4.27 5.72
CA LEU A 65 2.34 -5.10 4.56
C LEU A 65 1.10 -5.91 4.19
N ILE A 66 0.74 -5.92 2.91
CA ILE A 66 -0.39 -6.73 2.43
C ILE A 66 0.13 -8.02 1.81
N ARG A 67 -0.74 -9.03 1.67
CA ARG A 67 -0.38 -10.34 1.07
C ARG A 67 0.45 -10.23 -0.21
N ARG A 68 0.08 -9.32 -1.11
CA ARG A 68 0.85 -9.06 -2.34
C ARG A 68 2.31 -8.68 -2.07
N GLY A 69 2.55 -7.87 -1.04
CA GLY A 69 3.90 -7.48 -0.63
C GLY A 69 4.69 -8.63 -0.02
N GLU A 70 4.03 -9.57 0.65
CA GLU A 70 4.67 -10.81 1.14
C GLU A 70 5.09 -11.70 -0.03
N GLU A 71 4.22 -11.85 -1.02
CA GLU A 71 4.48 -12.61 -2.26
C GLU A 71 5.65 -12.01 -3.04
N GLU A 72 5.67 -10.69 -3.21
CA GLU A 72 6.76 -9.98 -3.89
C GLU A 72 8.13 -10.25 -3.25
N LEU A 73 8.20 -10.24 -1.91
CA LEU A 73 9.44 -10.50 -1.17
C LEU A 73 9.83 -11.98 -1.22
N TYR A 74 8.86 -12.88 -1.15
CA TYR A 74 9.09 -14.32 -1.26
C TYR A 74 9.65 -14.70 -2.63
N GLU A 75 9.00 -14.26 -3.72
CA GLU A 75 9.45 -14.49 -5.09
C GLU A 75 10.80 -13.82 -5.39
N LEU A 76 11.08 -12.68 -4.76
CA LEU A 76 12.41 -12.06 -4.83
C LEU A 76 13.46 -12.97 -4.19
N GLY A 77 13.18 -13.55 -3.02
CA GLY A 77 14.08 -14.49 -2.35
C GLY A 77 14.37 -15.73 -3.19
N ILE A 78 13.33 -16.32 -3.80
CA ILE A 78 13.49 -17.47 -4.72
C ILE A 78 14.44 -17.12 -5.86
N ARG A 79 14.18 -16.01 -6.57
CA ARG A 79 14.99 -15.61 -7.72
C ARG A 79 16.44 -15.29 -7.36
N ILE A 80 16.69 -14.72 -6.18
CA ILE A 80 18.05 -14.48 -5.70
C ILE A 80 18.77 -15.83 -5.48
N ARG A 81 18.10 -16.81 -4.86
CA ARG A 81 18.65 -18.14 -4.65
C ARG A 81 18.95 -18.86 -5.96
N GLU A 82 18.02 -18.81 -6.92
CA GLU A 82 18.20 -19.42 -8.24
C GLU A 82 19.34 -18.77 -9.04
N ARG A 83 19.48 -17.44 -8.94
CA ARG A 83 20.49 -16.69 -9.68
C ARG A 83 21.89 -16.81 -9.08
N PHE A 84 21.99 -16.96 -7.76
CA PHE A 84 23.25 -17.00 -7.04
C PHE A 84 23.30 -18.21 -6.09
N PRO A 85 23.17 -19.44 -6.60
CA PRO A 85 23.05 -20.63 -5.75
C PRO A 85 24.24 -20.79 -4.81
N SER A 86 25.45 -20.45 -5.28
CA SER A 86 26.68 -20.54 -4.49
C SER A 86 26.73 -19.62 -3.26
N LEU A 87 25.82 -18.64 -3.13
CA LEU A 87 25.69 -17.82 -1.93
C LEU A 87 24.86 -18.53 -0.84
N PHE A 88 24.24 -19.65 -1.16
CA PHE A 88 23.31 -20.40 -0.30
C PHE A 88 23.73 -21.88 -0.16
N ASP A 89 25.01 -22.18 -0.37
CA ASP A 89 25.57 -23.53 -0.23
C ASP A 89 25.69 -23.97 1.25
N GLU A 90 25.72 -22.99 2.18
CA GLU A 90 25.77 -23.21 3.62
C GLU A 90 24.38 -23.04 4.26
N ASP A 91 24.13 -23.77 5.35
CA ASP A 91 22.91 -23.61 6.12
C ASP A 91 22.82 -22.22 6.76
N TYR A 92 21.62 -21.65 6.73
CA TYR A 92 21.37 -20.35 7.35
C TYR A 92 21.55 -20.41 8.87
N HIS A 93 22.45 -19.57 9.39
CA HIS A 93 22.55 -19.25 10.81
C HIS A 93 22.39 -17.73 11.02
N PRO A 94 21.49 -17.27 11.90
CA PRO A 94 21.17 -15.84 12.06
C PRO A 94 22.36 -15.01 12.56
N ASP A 95 23.29 -15.61 13.29
CA ASP A 95 24.50 -14.92 13.76
C ASP A 95 25.57 -14.76 12.66
N THR A 96 25.54 -15.62 11.64
CA THR A 96 26.45 -15.58 10.50
C THR A 96 25.89 -14.73 9.36
N TYR A 97 24.58 -14.85 9.09
CA TYR A 97 23.87 -14.17 8.01
C TYR A 97 22.71 -13.33 8.55
N PRO A 98 22.97 -12.22 9.25
CA PRO A 98 21.92 -11.48 9.92
C PRO A 98 20.98 -10.79 8.92
N ILE A 99 19.68 -11.04 9.07
CA ILE A 99 18.62 -10.30 8.38
C ILE A 99 18.26 -9.06 9.22
N LYS A 100 18.53 -7.87 8.69
CA LYS A 100 18.26 -6.60 9.38
C LYS A 100 17.09 -5.87 8.72
N ALA A 101 16.20 -5.32 9.53
CA ALA A 101 15.08 -4.48 9.11
C ALA A 101 15.02 -3.22 9.98
N THR A 102 14.52 -2.12 9.43
CA THR A 102 14.55 -0.80 10.10
C THR A 102 13.47 -0.59 11.17
N GLN A 103 12.58 -1.57 11.37
CA GLN A 103 11.32 -1.48 12.13
C GLN A 103 10.51 -0.19 11.85
#